data_AF-A0A2U2SNV3-F1
#
_entry.id   AF-A0A2U2SNV3-F1
#
_cell.length_a   1.000
_cell.length_b   1.000
_cell.length_c   1.000
_cell.angle_alpha   90.00
_cell.angle_beta   90.00
_cell.angle_gamma   90.00
#
_symmetry.space_group_name_H-M   'P 1'
#
loop_
_entity.id
_entity.type
_entity.pdbx_description
1 polymer ?
#
loop_
_entity_poly.entity_id
_entity_poly.type
_entity_poly.pdbx_seq_one_letter_code
_entity_poly.pdbx_strand_id
1 'polypeptide(L)'
;MSETRSASAFPGIARVTFVIHFVVALVIGVLLLFIPAVFGGWFGYPETPDLVPVIRAFGAILLGLGAGTSLCGMFASRWEPVEYVVRGEIAYLALQTIVFIVSAIIGSGPLVGNIVFAVISVILLVLFIISWASRPK
;
A
#
# COMPACT_ATOMS: atom_id res chain seq x y z
N MET A 1 29.65 -34.27 3.01
CA MET A 1 28.44 -33.65 2.45
C MET A 1 28.15 -32.39 3.27
N SER A 2 28.61 -31.23 2.84
CA SER A 2 28.30 -29.96 3.51
C SER A 2 27.07 -29.33 2.85
N GLU A 3 25.90 -29.52 3.44
CA GLU A 3 24.77 -28.64 3.15
C GLU A 3 25.04 -27.28 3.80
N THR A 4 25.83 -26.43 3.15
CA THR A 4 25.71 -24.99 3.36
C THR A 4 24.59 -24.50 2.46
N ARG A 5 23.34 -24.77 2.86
CA ARG A 5 22.21 -23.99 2.36
C ARG A 5 22.41 -22.59 2.91
N SER A 6 23.02 -21.72 2.11
CA SER A 6 22.98 -20.28 2.30
C SER A 6 21.52 -19.92 2.55
N ALA A 7 21.18 -19.55 3.78
CA ALA A 7 19.86 -19.04 4.10
C ALA A 7 19.52 -17.96 3.07
N SER A 8 18.38 -18.06 2.38
CA SER A 8 17.91 -17.05 1.44
C SER A 8 17.68 -15.77 2.24
N ALA A 9 18.70 -14.92 2.29
CA ALA A 9 18.69 -13.73 3.12
C ALA A 9 17.57 -12.81 2.64
N PHE A 10 16.72 -12.39 3.58
CA PHE A 10 15.67 -11.44 3.28
C PHE A 10 16.28 -10.12 2.77
N PRO A 11 15.91 -9.63 1.58
CA PRO A 11 16.53 -8.43 1.03
C PRO A 11 16.31 -7.23 1.96
N GLY A 12 17.39 -6.50 2.29
CA GLY A 12 17.29 -5.32 3.16
C GLY A 12 16.30 -4.28 2.63
N ILE A 13 16.26 -4.08 1.30
CA ILE A 13 15.30 -3.19 0.65
C ILE A 13 13.85 -3.64 0.85
N ALA A 14 13.56 -4.94 0.83
CA ALA A 14 12.21 -5.44 1.06
C ALA A 14 11.73 -5.08 2.47
N ARG A 15 12.61 -5.14 3.47
CA ARG A 15 12.27 -4.77 4.85
C ARG A 15 11.93 -3.28 4.95
N VAL A 16 12.72 -2.44 4.29
CA VAL A 16 12.45 -0.99 4.22
C VAL A 16 11.12 -0.71 3.53
N THR A 17 10.86 -1.37 2.39
CA THR A 17 9.59 -1.28 1.66
C THR A 17 8.40 -1.61 2.56
N PHE A 18 8.45 -2.73 3.29
CA PHE A 18 7.38 -3.12 4.20
C PHE A 18 7.19 -2.15 5.37
N VAL A 19 8.28 -1.59 5.92
CA VAL A 19 8.17 -0.56 6.98
C VAL A 19 7.49 0.70 6.46
N ILE A 20 7.90 1.20 5.28
CA ILE A 20 7.28 2.37 4.66
C ILE A 20 5.80 2.09 4.37
N HIS A 21 5.50 0.94 3.77
CA HIS A 21 4.14 0.54 3.46
C HIS A 21 3.27 0.41 4.71
N PHE A 22 3.80 -0.18 5.79
CA PHE A 22 3.13 -0.24 7.08
C PHE A 22 2.76 1.14 7.61
N VAL A 23 3.71 2.09 7.63
CA VAL A 23 3.47 3.44 8.13
C VAL A 23 2.41 4.16 7.29
N VAL A 24 2.51 4.07 5.96
CA VAL A 24 1.55 4.70 5.06
C VAL A 24 0.15 4.11 5.24
N ALA A 25 0.03 2.78 5.23
CA ALA A 25 -1.24 2.08 5.39
C ALA A 25 -1.86 2.32 6.79
N LEU A 26 -1.03 2.34 7.84
CA LEU A 26 -1.47 2.63 9.20
C LEU A 26 -1.99 4.06 9.32
N VAL A 27 -1.21 5.06 8.91
CA VAL A 27 -1.58 6.47 9.06
C VAL A 27 -2.82 6.79 8.24
N ILE A 28 -2.81 6.45 6.94
CA ILE A 28 -3.95 6.71 6.06
C ILE A 28 -5.18 5.90 6.53
N GLY A 29 -4.98 4.62 6.86
CA GLY A 29 -6.05 3.74 7.32
C GLY A 29 -6.73 4.22 8.60
N VAL A 30 -5.96 4.65 9.61
CA VAL A 30 -6.49 5.23 10.86
C VAL A 30 -7.27 6.52 10.56
N LEU A 31 -6.72 7.42 9.74
CA LEU A 31 -7.37 8.70 9.42
C LEU A 31 -8.69 8.48 8.67
N LEU A 32 -8.72 7.58 7.68
CA LEU A 32 -9.95 7.22 6.96
C LEU A 32 -10.96 6.48 7.84
N LEU A 33 -10.51 5.67 8.80
CA LEU A 33 -11.42 4.92 9.68
C LEU A 33 -12.10 5.84 10.71
N PHE A 34 -11.34 6.70 11.38
CA PHE A 34 -11.84 7.47 12.52
C PHE A 34 -12.33 8.87 12.13
N ILE A 35 -11.64 9.55 11.20
CA ILE A 35 -11.96 10.93 10.80
C ILE A 35 -12.05 11.10 9.26
N PRO A 36 -12.85 10.27 8.56
CA PRO A 36 -12.94 10.25 7.10
C PRO A 36 -13.32 11.60 6.46
N ALA A 37 -14.26 12.33 7.06
CA ALA A 37 -14.73 13.62 6.53
C ALA A 37 -13.62 14.68 6.58
N VAL A 38 -12.96 14.82 7.74
CA VAL A 38 -11.85 15.77 7.93
C VAL A 38 -10.68 15.43 7.02
N PHE A 39 -10.26 14.17 7.02
CA PHE A 39 -9.13 13.72 6.21
C PHE A 39 -9.42 13.80 4.71
N GLY A 40 -10.62 13.38 4.27
CA GLY A 40 -11.07 13.53 2.89
C GLY A 40 -11.15 14.99 2.45
N GLY A 41 -11.57 15.89 3.35
CA GLY A 41 -11.62 17.33 3.13
C GLY A 41 -10.26 17.95 2.81
N TRP A 42 -9.17 17.44 3.39
CA TRP A 42 -7.80 17.89 3.06
C TRP A 42 -7.44 17.68 1.58
N PHE A 43 -8.11 16.73 0.92
CA PHE A 43 -7.90 16.38 -0.48
C PHE A 43 -9.06 16.82 -1.39
N GLY A 44 -10.01 17.59 -0.85
CA GLY A 44 -11.14 18.15 -1.59
C GLY A 44 -12.33 17.21 -1.76
N TYR A 45 -12.39 16.06 -1.07
CA TYR A 45 -13.57 15.19 -1.11
C TYR A 45 -14.73 15.87 -0.39
N PRO A 46 -15.93 15.93 -0.99
CA PRO A 46 -17.08 16.55 -0.34
C PRO A 46 -17.54 15.71 0.84
N GLU A 47 -18.00 16.39 1.89
CA GLU A 47 -18.65 15.75 3.03
C GLU A 47 -20.06 15.29 2.64
N THR A 48 -20.15 14.13 2.01
CA THR A 48 -21.43 13.50 1.67
C THR A 48 -21.73 12.36 2.64
N PRO A 49 -22.89 12.34 3.33
CA PRO A 49 -23.24 11.32 4.32
C PRO A 49 -23.10 9.89 3.80
N ASP A 50 -23.45 9.66 2.53
CA ASP A 50 -23.43 8.34 1.90
C ASP A 50 -22.00 7.82 1.59
N LEU A 51 -21.02 8.72 1.50
CA LEU A 51 -19.64 8.38 1.17
C LEU A 51 -18.84 7.99 2.42
N VAL A 52 -19.25 8.46 3.60
CA VAL A 52 -18.55 8.23 4.87
C VAL A 52 -18.39 6.73 5.19
N PRO A 53 -19.42 5.86 5.09
CA PRO A 53 -19.26 4.42 5.32
C PRO A 53 -18.28 3.76 4.34
N VAL A 54 -18.30 4.18 3.07
CA VAL A 54 -17.41 3.65 2.03
C VAL A 54 -15.95 4.00 2.33
N ILE A 55 -15.69 5.25 2.72
CA ILE A 55 -14.35 5.72 3.09
C ILE A 55 -13.84 4.99 4.34
N ARG A 56 -14.69 4.77 5.36
CA ARG A 56 -14.33 4.00 6.54
C ARG A 56 -14.00 2.55 6.21
N ALA A 57 -14.77 1.92 5.34
CA ALA A 57 -14.49 0.57 4.88
C ALA A 57 -13.13 0.51 4.16
N PHE A 58 -12.80 1.52 3.35
CA PHE A 58 -11.49 1.64 2.72
C PHE A 58 -10.37 1.79 3.77
N GLY A 59 -10.58 2.62 4.81
CA GLY A 59 -9.68 2.72 5.94
C GLY A 59 -9.44 1.39 6.66
N ALA A 60 -10.52 0.63 6.91
CA ALA A 60 -10.43 -0.70 7.51
C ALA A 60 -9.66 -1.70 6.62
N ILE A 61 -9.84 -1.64 5.29
CA ILE A 61 -9.09 -2.46 4.33
C ILE A 61 -7.60 -2.11 4.37
N LEU A 62 -7.23 -0.82 4.40
CA LEU A 62 -5.83 -0.41 4.49
C LEU A 62 -5.18 -0.87 5.81
N LEU A 63 -5.92 -0.85 6.92
CA LEU A 63 -5.41 -1.34 8.20
C LEU A 63 -5.27 -2.86 8.20
N GLY A 64 -6.33 -3.58 7.80
CA GLY A 64 -6.36 -5.03 7.83
C GLY A 64 -5.41 -5.66 6.82
N LEU A 65 -5.52 -5.25 5.56
CA LEU A 65 -4.69 -5.78 4.48
C LEU A 65 -3.38 -5.03 4.39
N GLY A 66 -3.37 -3.71 4.19
CA GLY A 66 -2.11 -2.97 3.98
C GLY A 66 -1.15 -3.05 5.18
N ALA A 67 -1.57 -2.59 6.36
CA ALA A 67 -0.72 -2.62 7.55
C ALA A 67 -0.52 -4.06 8.06
N GLY A 68 -1.57 -4.88 8.05
CA GLY A 68 -1.50 -6.29 8.48
C GLY A 68 -0.53 -7.13 7.65
N THR A 69 -0.60 -7.09 6.32
CA THR A 69 0.34 -7.84 5.45
C THR A 69 1.76 -7.28 5.54
N SER A 70 1.90 -5.97 5.80
CA SER A 70 3.21 -5.35 5.99
C SER A 70 3.94 -5.86 7.22
N LEU A 71 3.22 -6.15 8.31
CA LEU A 71 3.81 -6.77 9.50
C LEU A 71 4.41 -8.14 9.16
N CYS A 72 3.73 -8.95 8.35
CA CYS A 72 4.28 -10.23 7.87
C CYS A 72 5.62 -10.01 7.15
N GLY A 73 5.71 -8.98 6.31
CA GLY A 73 6.93 -8.60 5.60
C GLY A 73 8.06 -8.08 6.49
N MET A 74 7.73 -7.27 7.50
CA MET A 74 8.70 -6.71 8.45
C MET A 74 9.37 -7.79 9.30
N PHE A 75 8.59 -8.78 9.75
CA PHE A 75 9.06 -9.85 10.64
C PHE A 75 9.48 -11.12 9.90
N ALA A 76 9.41 -11.14 8.57
CA ALA A 76 9.85 -12.28 7.78
C ALA A 76 11.35 -12.50 7.93
N SER A 77 11.71 -13.77 8.18
CA SER A 77 13.10 -14.25 8.19
C SER A 77 13.54 -14.79 6.84
N ARG A 78 12.58 -15.08 5.93
CA ARG A 78 12.80 -15.70 4.62
C ARG A 78 11.90 -15.05 3.58
N TRP A 79 12.27 -15.15 2.30
CA TRP A 79 11.53 -14.51 1.21
C TRP A 79 10.24 -15.26 0.83
N GLU A 80 10.28 -16.59 0.86
CA GLU A 80 9.23 -17.45 0.31
C GLU A 80 7.82 -17.15 0.90
N PRO A 81 7.66 -16.89 2.23
CA PRO A 81 6.36 -16.55 2.79
C PRO A 81 5.79 -15.21 2.33
N VAL A 82 6.65 -14.24 2.01
CA VAL A 82 6.23 -12.87 1.64
C VAL A 82 6.08 -12.69 0.13
N GLU A 83 6.48 -13.69 -0.65
CA GLU A 83 6.49 -13.61 -2.11
C GLU A 83 5.09 -13.28 -2.66
N TYR A 84 4.06 -13.95 -2.15
CA TYR A 84 2.67 -13.70 -2.52
C TYR A 84 2.19 -12.31 -2.09
N VAL A 85 2.65 -11.81 -0.95
CA VAL A 85 2.33 -10.46 -0.48
C VAL A 85 2.91 -9.44 -1.45
N VAL A 86 4.19 -9.55 -1.80
CA VAL A 86 4.85 -8.62 -2.73
C VAL A 86 4.14 -8.60 -4.10
N ARG A 87 3.81 -9.78 -4.65
CA ARG A 87 3.07 -9.85 -5.93
C ARG A 87 1.68 -9.22 -5.83
N GLY A 88 0.98 -9.46 -4.72
CA GLY A 88 -0.33 -8.88 -4.44
C GLY A 88 -0.28 -7.36 -4.36
N GLU A 89 0.69 -6.81 -3.62
CA GLU A 89 0.89 -5.36 -3.48
C GLU A 89 1.25 -4.71 -4.83
N ILE A 90 2.09 -5.35 -5.65
CA ILE A 90 2.38 -4.85 -7.01
C ILE A 90 1.10 -4.76 -7.84
N ALA A 91 0.27 -5.80 -7.84
CA ALA A 91 -0.97 -5.81 -8.61
C ALA A 91 -1.97 -4.77 -8.08
N TYR A 92 -2.14 -4.69 -6.76
CA TYR A 92 -3.04 -3.75 -6.11
C TYR A 92 -2.63 -2.29 -6.36
N LEU A 93 -1.35 -1.95 -6.13
CA LEU A 93 -0.84 -0.59 -6.31
C LEU A 93 -0.84 -0.16 -7.78
N ALA A 94 -0.61 -1.09 -8.72
CA ALA A 94 -0.76 -0.80 -10.15
C ALA A 94 -2.22 -0.47 -10.50
N LEU A 95 -3.18 -1.27 -10.04
CA LEU A 95 -4.59 -1.02 -10.28
C LEU A 95 -5.05 0.29 -9.61
N GLN A 96 -4.66 0.51 -8.36
CA GLN A 96 -4.98 1.71 -7.60
C GLN A 96 -4.43 2.97 -8.29
N THR A 97 -3.20 2.92 -8.80
CA THR A 97 -2.59 4.00 -9.59
C THR A 97 -3.43 4.30 -10.83
N ILE A 98 -3.82 3.27 -11.60
CA ILE A 98 -4.66 3.43 -12.79
C ILE A 98 -5.99 4.07 -12.42
N VAL A 99 -6.65 3.59 -11.36
CA VAL A 99 -7.93 4.12 -10.89
C VAL A 99 -7.82 5.61 -10.60
N PHE A 100 -6.81 6.05 -9.84
CA PHE A 100 -6.66 7.47 -9.53
C PHE A 100 -6.30 8.33 -10.74
N ILE A 101 -5.45 7.85 -11.64
CA ILE A 101 -5.12 8.58 -12.88
C ILE A 101 -6.35 8.73 -13.77
N VAL A 102 -7.08 7.64 -14.01
CA VAL A 102 -8.32 7.68 -14.81
C VAL A 102 -9.35 8.58 -14.16
N SER A 103 -9.53 8.49 -12.83
CA SER A 103 -10.45 9.33 -12.07
C SER A 103 -10.11 10.82 -12.24
N ALA A 104 -8.83 11.18 -12.22
CA ALA A 104 -8.37 12.54 -12.48
C ALA A 104 -8.66 12.99 -13.92
N ILE A 105 -8.44 12.14 -14.91
CA ILE A 105 -8.66 12.46 -16.34
C ILE A 105 -10.14 12.70 -16.64
N ILE A 106 -11.04 11.86 -16.11
CA ILE A 106 -12.48 11.95 -16.40
C ILE A 106 -13.23 12.92 -15.48
N GLY A 107 -12.53 13.61 -14.57
CA GLY A 107 -13.14 14.51 -13.59
C GLY A 107 -13.99 13.79 -12.54
N SER A 108 -13.74 12.51 -12.30
CA SER A 108 -14.39 11.75 -11.22
C SER A 108 -13.68 12.06 -9.90
N GLY A 109 -14.37 12.79 -9.01
CA GLY A 109 -13.84 13.18 -7.71
C GLY A 109 -12.81 14.32 -7.77
N PRO A 110 -12.18 14.64 -6.63
CA PRO A 110 -11.28 15.80 -6.51
C PRO A 110 -9.95 15.56 -7.22
N LEU A 111 -9.56 16.49 -8.09
CA LEU A 111 -8.32 16.40 -8.86
C LEU A 111 -7.08 16.27 -7.95
N VAL A 112 -7.00 17.11 -6.90
CA VAL A 112 -5.86 17.12 -5.97
C VAL A 112 -5.75 15.78 -5.24
N GLY A 113 -6.85 15.27 -4.70
CA GLY A 113 -6.86 13.97 -4.02
C GLY A 113 -6.42 12.83 -4.93
N ASN A 114 -6.99 12.76 -6.14
CA ASN A 114 -6.61 11.73 -7.11
C ASN A 114 -5.11 11.78 -7.45
N ILE A 115 -4.55 12.97 -7.68
CA ILE A 115 -3.11 13.11 -7.99
C ILE A 115 -2.25 12.68 -6.79
N VAL A 116 -2.58 13.13 -5.58
CA VAL A 116 -1.79 12.80 -4.37
C VAL A 116 -1.77 11.29 -4.14
N PHE A 117 -2.94 10.64 -4.16
CA PHE A 117 -2.99 9.19 -3.94
C PHE A 117 -2.39 8.40 -5.10
N ALA A 118 -2.48 8.87 -6.35
CA ALA A 118 -1.76 8.26 -7.47
C ALA A 118 -0.23 8.30 -7.25
N VAL A 119 0.31 9.45 -6.84
CA VAL A 119 1.75 9.60 -6.57
C VAL A 119 2.20 8.67 -5.44
N ILE A 120 1.44 8.60 -4.34
CA ILE A 120 1.72 7.67 -3.24
C ILE A 120 1.74 6.23 -3.73
N SER A 121 0.72 5.82 -4.51
CA SER A 121 0.64 4.47 -5.06
C SER A 121 1.80 4.15 -6.01
N VAL A 122 2.23 5.10 -6.84
CA VAL A 122 3.40 4.93 -7.73
C VAL A 122 4.69 4.73 -6.93
N ILE A 123 4.92 5.54 -5.89
CA ILE A 123 6.12 5.42 -5.04
C ILE A 123 6.16 4.03 -4.41
N LEU A 124 5.06 3.60 -3.78
CA LEU A 124 4.96 2.28 -3.16
C LEU A 124 5.12 1.15 -4.19
N LEU A 125 4.51 1.29 -5.38
CA LEU A 125 4.61 0.31 -6.47
C LEU A 125 6.07 0.12 -6.88
N VAL A 126 6.79 1.22 -7.08
CA VAL A 126 8.22 1.19 -7.43
C VAL A 126 9.04 0.50 -6.34
N LEU A 127 8.77 0.79 -5.05
CA LEU A 127 9.47 0.13 -3.94
C LEU A 127 9.23 -1.39 -3.94
N PHE A 128 7.98 -1.84 -4.17
CA PHE A 128 7.68 -3.26 -4.26
C PHE A 128 8.28 -3.93 -5.50
N ILE A 129 8.33 -3.25 -6.65
CA ILE A 129 9.02 -3.74 -7.86
C ILE A 129 10.53 -3.90 -7.59
N ILE A 130 11.17 -2.92 -6.95
CA ILE A 130 12.60 -3.00 -6.59
C ILE A 130 12.82 -4.17 -5.61
N SER A 131 11.93 -4.34 -4.63
CA SER A 131 11.98 -5.45 -3.68
C SER A 131 11.87 -6.80 -4.38
N TRP A 132 10.95 -6.92 -5.34
CA TRP A 132 10.78 -8.10 -6.19
C TRP A 132 12.01 -8.40 -7.05
N ALA A 133 12.61 -7.37 -7.67
CA ALA A 133 13.81 -7.50 -8.48
C ALA A 133 15.04 -7.90 -7.65
N SER A 134 15.05 -7.52 -6.36
CA SER A 134 16.13 -7.82 -5.41
C SER A 134 15.97 -9.15 -4.68
N ARG A 135 14.97 -9.96 -5.04
CA ARG A 135 14.69 -11.23 -4.35
C ARG A 135 15.82 -12.25 -4.49
N PRO A 136 16.01 -13.15 -3.51
CA PRO A 136 16.87 -14.31 -3.67
C PRO A 136 16.42 -15.16 -4.87
N LYS A 137 17.39 -15.66 -5.66
CA LYS A 137 17.13 -16.51 -6.83
C LYS A 137 17.10 -17.99 -6.45
#